data_AF-A0AA96YRH4-F1
#
_entry.id   AF-A0AA96YRH4-F1
#
_cell.length_a   1.000
_cell.length_b   1.000
_cell.length_c   1.000
_cell.angle_alpha   90.00
_cell.angle_beta   90.00
_cell.angle_gamma   90.00
#
_symmetry.space_group_name_H-M   'P 1'
#
loop_
_entity.id
_entity.type
_entity.pdbx_description
1 polymer ?
#
loop_
_entity_poly.entity_id
_entity_poly.type
_entity_poly.pdbx_seq_one_letter_code
_entity_poly.pdbx_strand_id
1 'polypeptide(L)' 'MVKQYSAEFKLEAAKIVVDHHYSVAKAAQAMGVSLVALNRWV' A
#
# COMPACT_ATOMS: atom_id res chain seq x y z
N MET A 1 5.66 10.53 17.14
CA MET A 1 6.53 9.52 16.48
C MET A 1 5.87 9.16 15.15
N VAL A 2 6.41 9.60 14.02
CA VAL A 2 5.85 9.26 12.70
C VAL A 2 6.30 7.83 12.39
N LYS A 3 5.37 6.87 12.33
CA LYS A 3 5.66 5.54 11.76
C LYS A 3 5.92 5.76 10.26
N GLN A 4 7.19 5.86 9.89
CA GLN A 4 7.59 5.93 8.49
C GLN A 4 7.64 4.51 7.93
N TYR A 5 6.83 4.27 6.90
CA TYR A 5 6.97 3.06 6.09
C TYR A 5 8.25 3.18 5.25
N SER A 6 9.04 2.10 5.21
CA SER A 6 10.22 2.04 4.35
C SER A 6 9.83 2.17 2.88
N ALA A 7 10.77 2.64 2.05
CA ALA A 7 10.54 2.75 0.61
C ALA A 7 10.17 1.40 -0.02
N GLU A 8 10.81 0.31 0.43
CA GLU A 8 10.52 -1.06 0.02
C GLU A 8 9.08 -1.45 0.37
N PHE A 9 8.61 -1.13 1.58
CA PHE A 9 7.24 -1.43 1.98
C PHE A 9 6.21 -0.73 1.09
N LYS A 10 6.46 0.53 0.72
CA LYS A 10 5.59 1.28 -0.20
C LYS A 10 5.58 0.67 -1.59
N LEU A 11 6.75 0.26 -2.09
CA LEU A 11 6.90 -0.37 -3.40
C LEU A 11 6.14 -1.69 -3.48
N GLU A 12 6.31 -2.56 -2.48
CA GLU A 12 5.60 -3.85 -2.42
C GLU A 12 4.09 -3.64 -2.32
N ALA A 13 3.64 -2.64 -1.55
CA ALA A 13 2.23 -2.31 -1.45
C ALA A 13 1.65 -1.80 -2.78
N ALA A 14 2.39 -0.99 -3.54
CA ALA A 14 1.99 -0.51 -4.85
C ALA A 14 1.97 -1.63 -5.91
N LYS A 15 2.99 -2.52 -5.91
CA LYS A 15 3.04 -3.69 -6.80
C LYS A 15 1.85 -4.61 -6.60
N ILE A 16 1.41 -4.87 -5.37
CA ILE A 16 0.23 -5.70 -5.12
C ILE A 16 -1.03 -5.12 -5.78
N VAL A 17 -1.19 -3.79 -5.80
CA VAL A 17 -2.33 -3.13 -6.45
C VAL A 17 -2.23 -3.27 -7.98
N VAL A 18 -1.04 -3.02 -8.53
CA VAL A 18 -0.79 -2.97 -9.98
C VAL A 18 -0.73 -4.38 -10.59
N ASP A 19 0.09 -5.26 -10.04
CA ASP A 19 0.39 -6.58 -10.61
C ASP A 19 -0.73 -7.60 -10.34
N HIS A 20 -1.37 -7.55 -9.17
CA HIS A 20 -2.42 -8.51 -8.80
C HIS A 20 -3.84 -7.99 -9.06
N HIS A 21 -4.01 -6.82 -9.69
CA HIS A 21 -5.31 -6.16 -9.89
C HIS A 21 -6.14 -6.03 -8.60
N TYR A 22 -5.49 -5.97 -7.43
CA TYR A 22 -6.21 -5.72 -6.18
C TYR A 22 -6.68 -4.28 -6.17
N SER A 23 -7.95 -4.06 -5.81
CA SER A 23 -8.40 -2.69 -5.52
C SER A 23 -7.60 -2.13 -4.35
N VAL A 24 -7.33 -0.81 -4.36
CA VAL A 24 -6.57 -0.11 -3.31
C VAL A 24 -7.12 -0.43 -1.91
N ALA A 25 -8.43 -0.57 -1.77
CA ALA A 25 -9.06 -0.97 -0.49
C ALA A 25 -8.62 -2.37 -0.02
N LYS A 26 -8.57 -3.32 -0.94
CA LYS A 26 -8.27 -4.73 -0.67
C LYS A 26 -6.78 -4.92 -0.37
N ALA A 27 -5.93 -4.22 -1.11
CA ALA A 27 -4.49 -4.18 -0.84
C ALA A 27 -4.16 -3.46 0.48
N ALA A 28 -4.87 -2.38 0.80
CA ALA A 28 -4.70 -1.67 2.07
C ALA A 28 -5.08 -2.55 3.27
N GLN A 29 -6.18 -3.30 3.16
CA GLN A 29 -6.59 -4.27 4.17
C GLN A 29 -5.57 -5.41 4.32
N ALA A 30 -5.07 -5.95 3.21
CA ALA A 30 -4.08 -7.04 3.22
C ALA A 30 -2.73 -6.60 3.82
N MET A 31 -2.29 -5.37 3.53
CA MET A 31 -1.02 -4.81 4.00
C MET A 31 -1.14 -4.12 5.38
N GLY A 32 -2.34 -4.03 5.95
CA GLY A 32 -2.57 -3.35 7.23
C GLY A 32 -2.24 -1.85 7.19
N VAL A 33 -2.39 -1.22 6.02
CA VAL A 33 -2.16 0.22 5.85
C VAL A 33 -3.44 0.98 5.61
N SER A 34 -3.40 2.27 5.91
CA SER A 34 -4.54 3.14 5.63
C SER A 34 -4.72 3.32 4.12
N LEU A 35 -5.99 3.31 3.69
CA LEU A 35 -6.38 3.44 2.29
C LEU A 35 -5.84 4.74 1.67
N VAL A 36 -5.84 5.82 2.44
CA VAL A 36 -5.27 7.13 2.04
C VAL A 36 -3.75 7.06 1.86
N ALA A 37 -3.04 6.28 2.66
CA ALA A 37 -1.59 6.11 2.52
C ALA A 37 -1.27 5.32 1.25
N LEU A 38 -2.00 4.22 1.01
CA LEU A 38 -1.80 3.39 -0.17
C LEU A 38 -2.17 4.13 -1.47
N ASN A 39 -3.25 4.91 -1.45
CA ASN A 39 -3.67 5.73 -2.58
C ASN A 39 -2.69 6.89 -2.91
N ARG A 40 -1.72 7.18 -2.02
CA ARG A 40 -0.61 8.11 -2.30
C ARG A 40 0.64 7.40 -2.85
N TRP A 41 0.70 6.07 -2.82
CA TRP A 41 1.85 5.28 -3.25
C TRP A 41 1.62 4.58 -4.58
N VAL A 42 0.35 4.30 -4.91
CA VAL A 42 -0.11 3.85 -6.23
C VAL A 42 -0.05 5.00 -7.22
#